data_AF-A0A973G1X6-F1
#
_entry.id   AF-A0A973G1X6-F1
#
_cell.length_a   1.000
_cell.length_b   1.000
_cell.length_c   1.000
_cell.angle_alpha   90.00
_cell.angle_beta   90.00
_cell.angle_gamma   90.00
#
_symmetry.space_group_name_H-M   'P 1'
#
loop_
_entity.id
_entity.type
_entity.pdbx_description
1 polymer ?
#
loop_
_entity_poly.entity_id
_entity_poly.type
_entity_poly.pdbx_seq_one_letter_code
_entity_poly.pdbx_strand_id
1 'polypeptide(L)'
;NIAPEHIISLVDALPSFPSMYIDHAFAKKLREGYQPIGEIFRKYHIPSLAEGDMIKFMDDDNNLVSIAKMLYASDQINTLDDKRQVVKILRIFNSDK
;
A
#
# COMPACT_ATOMS: atom_id res chain seq x y z
N ASN A 1 17.90 23.68 -11.69
CA ASN A 1 17.41 22.61 -12.58
C ASN A 1 18.23 21.37 -12.34
N ILE A 2 17.62 20.35 -11.75
CA ILE A 2 18.21 19.00 -11.68
C ILE A 2 17.92 18.36 -13.03
N ALA A 3 18.93 17.79 -13.66
CA ALA A 3 18.76 17.10 -14.93
C ALA A 3 17.91 15.82 -14.72
N PRO A 4 16.99 15.44 -15.63
CA PRO A 4 16.08 14.31 -15.45
C PRO A 4 16.79 12.99 -15.11
N GLU A 5 17.99 12.77 -15.64
CA GLU A 5 18.83 11.61 -15.35
C GLU A 5 19.33 11.52 -13.90
N HIS A 6 19.23 12.61 -13.14
CA HIS A 6 19.55 12.67 -11.72
C HIS A 6 18.30 12.59 -10.83
N ILE A 7 17.11 12.35 -11.40
CA ILE A 7 15.85 12.18 -10.69
C ILE A 7 15.46 10.71 -10.75
N ILE A 8 15.37 10.06 -9.59
CA ILE A 8 14.79 8.72 -9.48
C ILE A 8 13.28 8.84 -9.24
N SER A 9 12.52 7.86 -9.73
CA SER A 9 11.10 7.79 -9.38
C SER A 9 10.95 7.51 -7.87
N LEU A 10 9.84 7.93 -7.29
CA LEU A 10 9.57 7.64 -5.89
C LEU A 10 9.42 6.12 -5.63
N VAL A 11 9.00 5.36 -6.65
CA VAL A 11 8.92 3.90 -6.58
C VAL A 11 10.32 3.28 -6.44
N ASP A 12 11.27 3.79 -7.22
CA ASP A 12 12.67 3.32 -7.23
C ASP A 12 13.41 3.72 -5.95
N ALA A 13 12.96 4.79 -5.27
CA ALA A 13 13.48 5.22 -3.98
C ALA A 13 13.05 4.30 -2.81
N LEU A 14 12.11 3.38 -3.03
CA LEU A 14 11.52 2.51 -2.00
C LEU A 14 11.67 1.01 -2.35
N PRO A 15 12.89 0.51 -2.64
CA PRO A 15 13.07 -0.87 -3.09
C PRO A 15 12.82 -1.90 -1.99
N SER A 16 12.97 -1.52 -0.72
CA SER A 16 12.82 -2.42 0.43
C SER A 16 11.38 -2.60 0.90
N PHE A 17 10.41 -1.84 0.38
CA PHE A 17 9.01 -1.94 0.79
C PHE A 17 8.28 -2.91 -0.15
N PRO A 18 7.75 -4.03 0.35
CA PRO A 18 6.99 -4.96 -0.47
C PRO A 18 5.80 -4.28 -1.15
N SER A 19 5.60 -4.60 -2.42
CA SER A 19 4.47 -4.09 -3.22
C SER A 19 3.23 -4.95 -3.00
N MET A 20 2.09 -4.30 -2.78
CA MET A 20 0.77 -4.91 -2.99
C MET A 20 0.10 -4.23 -4.18
N TYR A 21 -0.18 -5.01 -5.21
CA TYR A 21 -0.91 -4.56 -6.39
C TYR A 21 -2.40 -4.55 -6.11
N ILE A 22 -3.06 -3.43 -6.42
CA ILE A 22 -4.47 -3.20 -6.13
C ILE A 22 -5.22 -2.73 -7.36
N ASP A 23 -6.49 -3.11 -7.43
CA ASP A 23 -7.36 -2.66 -8.51
C ASP A 23 -7.69 -1.16 -8.40
N HIS A 24 -8.18 -0.62 -9.51
CA HIS A 24 -8.57 0.79 -9.63
C HIS A 24 -9.62 1.23 -8.58
N ALA A 25 -10.57 0.36 -8.22
CA ALA A 25 -11.61 0.71 -7.26
C ALA A 25 -11.03 0.89 -5.85
N PHE A 26 -10.09 0.05 -5.44
CA PHE A 26 -9.41 0.18 -4.17
C PHE A 26 -8.44 1.38 -4.18
N ALA A 27 -7.70 1.58 -5.27
CA ALA A 27 -6.83 2.75 -5.42
C ALA A 27 -7.60 4.06 -5.28
N LYS A 28 -8.80 4.16 -5.87
CA LYS A 28 -9.69 5.32 -5.71
C LYS A 28 -10.09 5.54 -4.26
N LYS A 29 -10.55 4.49 -3.56
CA LYS A 29 -10.91 4.59 -2.13
C LYS A 29 -9.75 5.09 -1.27
N LEU A 30 -8.54 4.58 -1.51
CA LEU A 30 -7.35 5.03 -0.78
C LEU A 30 -7.08 6.52 -0.99
N ARG A 31 -7.18 7.00 -2.24
CA ARG A 31 -7.02 8.42 -2.55
C ARG A 31 -8.07 9.31 -1.88
N GLU A 32 -9.27 8.77 -1.63
CA GLU A 32 -10.35 9.43 -0.86
C GLU A 32 -10.15 9.35 0.67
N GLY A 33 -9.05 8.77 1.16
CA GLY A 33 -8.70 8.72 2.59
C GLY A 33 -9.16 7.46 3.33
N TYR A 34 -9.65 6.45 2.61
CA TYR A 34 -10.08 5.19 3.21
C TYR A 34 -8.93 4.47 3.94
N GLN A 35 -9.23 3.92 5.13
CA GLN A 35 -8.32 3.06 5.89
C GLN A 35 -8.66 1.58 5.66
N PRO A 36 -7.74 0.74 5.15
CA PRO A 36 -8.05 -0.65 4.84
C PRO A 36 -8.35 -1.52 6.06
N ILE A 37 -9.43 -2.28 5.94
CA ILE A 37 -9.87 -3.30 6.91
C ILE A 37 -9.56 -4.71 6.43
N GLY A 38 -9.61 -5.68 7.34
CA GLY A 38 -9.28 -7.09 7.09
C GLY A 38 -10.00 -7.69 5.88
N GLU A 39 -11.30 -7.40 5.70
CA GLU A 39 -12.09 -7.95 4.59
C GLU A 39 -11.48 -7.63 3.21
N ILE A 40 -11.08 -6.37 2.99
CA ILE A 40 -10.49 -5.94 1.72
C ILE A 40 -9.08 -6.50 1.58
N PHE A 41 -8.33 -6.50 2.68
CA PHE A 41 -6.92 -6.88 2.67
C PHE A 41 -6.73 -8.37 2.34
N ARG A 42 -7.65 -9.24 2.77
CA ARG A 42 -7.65 -10.69 2.44
C ARG A 42 -7.92 -11.00 0.96
N LYS A 43 -8.44 -10.04 0.18
CA LYS A 43 -8.67 -10.22 -1.27
C LYS A 43 -7.37 -10.19 -2.08
N TYR A 44 -6.30 -9.66 -1.49
CA TYR A 44 -5.00 -9.53 -2.15
C TYR A 44 -4.02 -10.57 -1.63
N HIS A 45 -3.04 -10.93 -2.46
CA HIS A 45 -1.92 -11.73 -2.00
C HIS A 45 -1.03 -10.87 -1.08
N ILE A 46 -1.00 -11.21 0.20
CA ILE A 46 -0.21 -10.51 1.21
C ILE A 46 1.13 -11.23 1.33
N PRO A 47 2.28 -10.55 1.09
CA PRO A 47 3.59 -11.09 1.41
C PRO A 47 3.68 -11.48 2.89
N SER A 48 4.63 -12.34 3.26
CA SER A 48 4.91 -12.61 4.67
C SER A 48 5.43 -11.33 5.33
N LEU A 49 4.57 -10.67 6.11
CA LEU A 49 4.83 -9.36 6.70
C LEU A 49 4.62 -9.43 8.22
N ALA A 50 5.54 -8.85 8.96
CA ALA A 50 5.43 -8.69 10.39
C ALA A 50 4.61 -7.45 10.76
N GLU A 51 4.16 -7.40 12.01
CA GLU A 51 3.65 -6.15 12.57
C GLU A 51 4.71 -5.05 12.46
N GLY A 52 4.29 -3.90 11.95
CA GLY A 52 5.13 -2.73 11.81
C GLY A 52 5.91 -2.62 10.51
N ASP A 53 5.91 -3.66 9.67
CA ASP A 53 6.47 -3.59 8.33
C ASP A 53 5.75 -2.52 7.49
N MET A 54 6.50 -1.90 6.58
CA MET A 54 5.96 -0.94 5.63
C MET A 54 5.75 -1.59 4.27
N ILE A 55 4.61 -1.29 3.66
CA ILE A 55 4.24 -1.73 2.32
C ILE A 55 3.93 -0.54 1.44
N LYS A 56 4.04 -0.76 0.13
CA LYS A 56 3.57 0.17 -0.89
C LYS A 56 2.40 -0.43 -1.67
N PHE A 57 1.35 0.35 -1.84
CA PHE A 57 0.24 0.02 -2.71
C PHE A 57 0.51 0.55 -4.11
N MET A 58 0.45 -0.33 -5.11
CA MET A 58 0.71 -0.05 -6.51
C MET A 58 -0.57 -0.28 -7.32
N ASP A 59 -0.90 0.62 -8.24
CA ASP A 59 -1.97 0.36 -9.21
C ASP A 59 -1.47 -0.46 -10.40
N ASP A 60 -2.39 -0.88 -11.27
CA ASP A 60 -2.12 -1.69 -12.46
C ASP A 60 -1.17 -1.01 -13.46
N ASP A 61 -1.06 0.33 -13.40
CA ASP A 61 -0.14 1.14 -14.21
C ASP A 61 1.25 1.28 -13.54
N ASN A 62 1.54 0.51 -12.48
CA ASN A 62 2.75 0.59 -11.65
C ASN A 62 2.97 1.96 -10.97
N ASN A 63 1.93 2.74 -10.73
CA ASN A 63 2.06 3.98 -9.97
C ASN A 63 1.94 3.72 -8.46
N LEU A 64 2.75 4.44 -7.68
CA LEU A 64 2.62 4.44 -6.23
C LEU A 64 1.33 5.14 -5.81
N VAL A 65 0.43 4.42 -5.16
CA VAL A 65 -0.83 4.96 -4.65
C VAL A 65 -0.68 5.42 -3.21
N SER A 66 -0.09 4.58 -2.35
CA SER A 66 0.12 4.93 -0.94
C SER A 66 1.20 4.07 -0.29
N ILE A 67 1.72 4.56 0.83
CA ILE A 67 2.56 3.80 1.77
C ILE A 67 1.75 3.54 3.02
N ALA A 68 1.84 2.33 3.54
CA ALA A 68 1.15 1.92 4.75
C ALA A 68 2.05 1.11 5.68
N LYS A 69 1.67 1.08 6.96
CA LYS A 69 2.31 0.27 8.01
C LYS A 69 1.37 -0.86 8.42
N MET A 70 1.87 -2.08 8.48
CA MET A 70 1.16 -3.23 9.01
C MET A 70 0.86 -3.02 10.51
N LEU A 71 -0.41 -3.19 10.90
CA LEU A 71 -0.82 -3.16 12.31
C LEU A 71 -0.85 -4.54 12.95
N TYR A 72 -0.82 -5.58 12.12
CA TYR A 72 -0.81 -6.99 12.51
C TYR A 72 0.06 -7.74 11.50
N ALA A 73 0.63 -8.87 11.91
CA ALA A 73 1.33 -9.76 10.99
C ALA A 73 0.36 -10.40 9.99
N SER A 74 0.83 -10.75 8.79
CA SER A 74 0.00 -11.29 7.71
C SER A 74 -0.73 -12.59 8.09
N ASP A 75 -0.11 -13.42 8.93
CA ASP A 75 -0.69 -14.67 9.46
C ASP A 75 -1.81 -14.43 10.48
N GLN A 76 -1.79 -13.30 11.19
CA GLN A 76 -2.82 -12.90 12.15
C GLN A 76 -4.07 -12.36 11.46
N ILE A 77 -3.92 -11.70 10.30
CA ILE A 77 -5.01 -10.99 9.60
C ILE A 77 -6.21 -11.91 9.31
N ASN A 78 -5.98 -13.19 9.03
CA ASN A 78 -7.05 -14.16 8.73
C ASN A 78 -7.95 -14.49 9.93
N THR A 79 -7.49 -14.21 11.15
CA THR A 79 -8.22 -14.50 12.39
C THR A 79 -8.90 -13.28 13.01
N LEU A 80 -8.64 -12.09 12.46
CA LEU A 80 -9.22 -10.83 12.94
C LEU A 80 -10.67 -10.63 12.46
N ASP A 81 -11.41 -9.75 13.14
CA ASP A 81 -12.70 -9.26 12.66
C ASP A 81 -12.54 -8.55 11.30
N ASP A 82 -13.45 -8.81 10.37
CA ASP A 82 -13.42 -8.27 9.00
C ASP A 82 -13.41 -6.73 8.96
N LYS A 83 -13.99 -6.08 9.99
CA LYS A 83 -14.06 -4.62 10.13
C LYS A 83 -12.85 -4.05 10.86
N ARG A 84 -11.92 -4.89 11.34
CA ARG A 84 -10.69 -4.44 12.00
C ARG A 84 -9.79 -3.78 10.96
N GLN A 85 -9.27 -2.60 11.30
CA GLN A 85 -8.20 -1.98 10.53
C GLN A 85 -6.93 -2.84 10.63
N VAL A 86 -6.34 -3.20 9.49
CA VAL A 86 -5.16 -4.10 9.45
C VAL A 86 -3.87 -3.40 9.01
N VAL A 87 -4.00 -2.25 8.36
CA VAL A 87 -2.88 -1.37 8.04
C VAL A 87 -3.23 0.09 8.35
N LYS A 88 -2.22 0.88 8.66
CA LYS A 88 -2.33 2.32 8.80
C LYS A 88 -1.72 3.01 7.58
N ILE A 89 -2.53 3.77 6.85
CA ILE A 89 -2.00 4.60 5.76
C ILE A 89 -1.12 5.70 6.35
N LEU A 90 0.12 5.79 5.86
CA LEU A 90 1.10 6.81 6.28
C LEU A 90 1.12 7.99 5.32
N ARG A 91 1.02 7.71 4.01
CA ARG A 91 1.01 8.73 2.97
C ARG A 91 0.23 8.24 1.77
N ILE A 92 -0.61 9.12 1.23
CA ILE A 92 -1.29 8.96 -0.06
C ILE A 92 -0.55 9.81 -1.08
N PHE A 93 -0.39 9.27 -2.29
CA PHE A 93 0.19 9.98 -3.42
C PHE A 93 -0.88 10.17 -4.49
N ASN A 94 -1.04 11.43 -4.89
CA ASN A 94 -1.81 11.76 -6.07
C ASN A 94 -0.87 11.68 -7.25
N SER A 95 -1.04 10.64 -8.05
CA SER A 95 -0.60 10.68 -9.43
C SER A 95 -1.63 11.51 -10.18
N ASP A 96 -1.43 12.82 -10.25
CA ASP A 96 -2.10 13.64 -11.25
C ASP A 96 -1.61 13.12 -12.61
N LYS A 97 -2.50 12.50 -13.38
CA LYS A 97 -2.33 12.42 -14.84
C LYS A 97 -2.83 13.73 -15.44
#